data_AF-A0A8T0I007-F1
#
_entry.id   AF-A0A8T0I007-F1
#
_cell.length_a   1.000
_cell.length_b   1.000
_cell.length_c   1.000
_cell.angle_alpha   90.00
_cell.angle_beta   90.00
_cell.angle_gamma   90.00
#
_symmetry.space_group_name_H-M   'P 1'
#
loop_
_entity.id
_entity.type
_entity.pdbx_description
1 polymer ?
#
loop_
_entity_poly.entity_id
_entity_poly.type
_entity_poly.pdbx_seq_one_letter_code
_entity_poly.pdbx_strand_id
1 'polypeptide(L)'
;MEGMLTNMERSELEMGIHDGLQEGSDNSVGDYSGDKEQSSQDASLGDLPEHCIAAILSCLSPREVSRVACVCRSFRAASNFDSVWEHILPPKYKDLLALDPEIDPTQFASKKEVFDHLCNFPLVFEKKTQGFWLDRETGGVCLSISAKGITIIWSTTPEYWDWFHDPNSLFPEVARLKHVCWFEAKGEIKWSLPPGKYTFSWRLFLDHQLSGWRQAPATFNLSKNEEEFFQRKCYIDQSHEYSRRQVGDFTLPTFRDVENGWREYDVGEFEVEEGEDSCFLKFSMLAFEVGCWKSGLIMDGVVVRPTNTIRESPQAETNQRSESGFHTPEFQPEGPDFQFPEDFDHTMIRYVLPGRYDPNHFF
;
A
#
# COMPACT_ATOMS: atom_id res chain seq x y z
N MET A 1 1.72 14.44 -57.41
CA MET A 1 0.83 15.25 -58.26
C MET A 1 -0.32 15.64 -57.36
N GLU A 2 -0.24 16.74 -56.63
CA GLU A 2 -0.51 18.16 -57.00
C GLU A 2 -1.39 18.59 -55.82
N GLY A 3 -1.28 19.72 -55.12
CA GLY A 3 -0.86 21.08 -55.43
C GLY A 3 -1.87 21.93 -54.63
N MET A 4 -1.48 22.55 -53.52
CA MET A 4 -1.07 23.96 -53.42
C MET A 4 -2.18 25.00 -53.70
N LEU A 5 -2.14 26.09 -52.89
CA LEU A 5 -2.74 27.44 -53.02
C LEU A 5 -4.04 27.67 -52.22
N THR A 6 -4.10 28.46 -51.14
CA THR A 6 -3.85 29.91 -50.87
C THR A 6 -4.93 30.88 -51.37
N ASN A 7 -5.20 31.89 -50.52
CA ASN A 7 -5.78 33.26 -50.73
C ASN A 7 -6.89 33.49 -49.68
N MET A 8 -6.77 34.35 -48.66
CA MET A 8 -6.43 35.79 -48.56
C MET A 8 -7.47 36.74 -49.17
N GLU A 9 -7.87 37.72 -48.34
CA GLU A 9 -8.58 38.99 -48.62
C GLU A 9 -10.12 38.93 -48.73
N ARG A 10 -10.94 39.93 -48.35
CA ARG A 10 -10.92 41.16 -47.54
C ARG A 10 -12.29 41.81 -47.84
N SER A 11 -13.04 42.33 -46.85
CA SER A 11 -14.06 43.38 -47.12
C SER A 11 -14.51 44.07 -45.84
N GLU A 12 -14.12 45.33 -45.69
CA GLU A 12 -14.76 46.37 -44.88
C GLU A 12 -16.01 46.91 -45.60
N LEU A 13 -16.95 47.48 -44.83
CA LEU A 13 -17.85 48.61 -45.15
C LEU A 13 -18.72 48.86 -43.89
N GLU A 14 -18.48 49.83 -43.00
CA GLU A 14 -18.57 51.31 -43.04
C GLU A 14 -19.99 51.91 -42.83
N MET A 15 -20.03 52.97 -41.99
CA MET A 15 -21.03 54.06 -41.83
C MET A 15 -22.30 53.81 -40.96
N GLY A 16 -22.79 54.74 -40.12
CA GLY A 16 -22.49 56.15 -39.81
C GLY A 16 -23.37 56.66 -38.63
N ILE A 17 -22.86 57.52 -37.73
CA ILE A 17 -23.01 59.01 -37.61
C ILE A 17 -24.34 59.52 -36.99
N HIS A 18 -24.27 60.24 -35.85
CA HIS A 18 -24.70 61.64 -35.55
C HIS A 18 -24.78 61.83 -34.00
N ASP A 19 -23.97 62.63 -33.27
CA ASP A 19 -23.62 64.08 -33.26
C ASP A 19 -24.61 64.97 -32.47
N GLY A 20 -24.10 65.89 -31.63
CA GLY A 20 -24.89 66.90 -30.90
C GLY A 20 -24.27 67.49 -29.62
N LEU A 21 -23.51 68.59 -29.78
CA LEU A 21 -23.00 69.58 -28.80
C LEU A 21 -24.16 70.39 -28.11
N GLN A 22 -24.06 71.23 -27.06
CA GLN A 22 -23.01 72.16 -26.60
C GLN A 22 -23.39 72.87 -25.25
N GLU A 23 -22.37 73.18 -24.43
CA GLU A 23 -22.08 74.40 -23.61
C GLU A 23 -22.80 74.91 -22.33
N GLY A 24 -21.95 75.25 -21.34
CA GLY A 24 -21.99 76.40 -20.40
C GLY A 24 -22.49 76.10 -18.96
N SER A 25 -21.89 76.52 -17.83
CA SER A 25 -20.76 77.41 -17.46
C SER A 25 -20.51 77.34 -15.93
N ASP A 26 -19.24 77.50 -15.50
CA ASP A 26 -18.67 77.99 -14.22
C ASP A 26 -19.38 77.85 -12.85
N ASN A 27 -18.69 77.23 -11.86
CA ASN A 27 -18.02 77.96 -10.76
C ASN A 27 -17.28 77.06 -9.72
N SER A 28 -15.99 77.35 -9.55
CA SER A 28 -15.19 77.46 -8.32
C SER A 28 -15.18 76.39 -7.19
N VAL A 29 -13.97 75.84 -7.01
CA VAL A 29 -13.20 75.67 -5.74
C VAL A 29 -13.64 74.58 -4.75
N GLY A 30 -12.77 73.59 -4.60
CA GLY A 30 -12.78 72.59 -3.53
C GLY A 30 -11.58 71.65 -3.65
N ASP A 31 -10.40 72.16 -3.31
CA ASP A 31 -9.18 71.39 -3.07
C ASP A 31 -9.40 70.45 -1.88
N TYR A 32 -9.40 69.13 -2.08
CA TYR A 32 -9.10 68.14 -1.04
C TYR A 32 -8.61 66.84 -1.70
N SER A 33 -7.29 66.63 -1.56
CA SER A 33 -6.65 65.33 -1.36
C SER A 33 -7.12 64.18 -2.25
N GLY A 34 -6.36 63.98 -3.33
CA GLY A 34 -6.28 62.67 -3.98
C GLY A 34 -5.73 61.65 -2.97
N ASP A 35 -6.63 60.91 -2.35
CA ASP A 35 -6.31 59.62 -1.76
C ASP A 35 -5.92 58.71 -2.93
N LYS A 36 -4.60 58.65 -3.19
CA LYS A 36 -4.03 57.48 -3.81
C LYS A 36 -4.34 56.33 -2.85
N GLU A 37 -5.43 55.62 -3.11
CA GLU A 37 -5.56 54.24 -2.68
C GLU A 37 -4.29 53.53 -3.20
N GLN A 38 -3.29 53.43 -2.33
CA GLN A 38 -2.27 52.42 -2.45
C GLN A 38 -3.04 51.11 -2.40
N SER A 39 -3.29 50.53 -3.58
CA SER A 39 -3.69 49.13 -3.64
C SER A 39 -2.60 48.38 -2.88
N SER A 40 -2.90 47.94 -1.67
CA SER A 40 -2.14 46.90 -1.01
C SER A 40 -2.18 45.73 -1.97
N GLN A 41 -1.11 45.57 -2.76
CA GLN A 41 -0.87 44.32 -3.45
C GLN A 41 -0.66 43.32 -2.34
N ASP A 42 -1.73 42.60 -1.98
CA ASP A 42 -1.67 41.52 -1.02
C ASP A 42 -0.69 40.49 -1.57
N ALA A 43 0.53 40.51 -1.02
CA ALA A 43 1.59 39.61 -1.43
C ALA A 43 1.10 38.18 -1.20
N SER A 44 1.01 37.41 -2.29
CA SER A 44 0.52 36.04 -2.25
C SER A 44 1.69 35.07 -2.09
N LEU A 45 1.41 33.86 -1.61
CA LEU A 45 2.43 32.81 -1.48
C LEU A 45 3.10 32.47 -2.82
N GLY A 46 2.40 32.69 -3.94
CA GLY A 46 2.92 32.47 -5.29
C GLY A 46 3.93 33.53 -5.77
N ASP A 47 4.04 34.65 -5.06
CA ASP A 47 4.97 35.75 -5.35
C ASP A 47 6.34 35.55 -4.67
N LEU A 48 6.48 34.53 -3.82
CA LEU A 48 7.77 34.16 -3.23
C LEU A 48 8.73 33.63 -4.31
N PRO A 49 10.05 33.83 -4.14
CA PRO A 49 11.05 33.15 -4.97
C PRO A 49 10.89 31.61 -4.91
N GLU A 50 11.11 30.94 -6.04
CA GLU A 50 10.89 29.48 -6.18
C GLU A 50 11.67 28.65 -5.14
N HIS A 51 12.88 29.08 -4.77
CA HIS A 51 13.68 28.41 -3.74
C HIS A 51 13.07 28.50 -2.33
N CYS A 52 12.39 29.61 -2.00
CA CYS A 52 11.66 29.75 -0.74
C CYS A 52 10.44 28.82 -0.74
N ILE A 53 9.72 28.76 -1.87
CA ILE A 53 8.58 27.85 -2.04
C ILE A 53 9.07 26.39 -1.93
N ALA A 54 10.19 26.05 -2.56
CA ALA A 54 10.77 24.71 -2.50
C ALA A 54 11.11 24.30 -1.06
N ALA A 55 11.64 25.22 -0.24
CA ALA A 55 11.90 24.98 1.18
C ALA A 55 10.61 24.67 1.99
N ILE A 56 9.48 25.30 1.62
CA ILE A 56 8.17 24.99 2.21
C ILE A 56 7.70 23.61 1.73
N LEU A 57 7.84 23.33 0.43
CA LEU A 57 7.42 22.06 -0.18
C LEU A 57 8.20 20.85 0.36
N SER A 58 9.47 21.01 0.76
CA SER A 58 10.26 19.94 1.40
C SER A 58 9.71 19.47 2.74
N CYS A 59 8.76 20.18 3.34
CA CYS A 59 8.09 19.77 4.58
C CYS A 59 6.79 18.99 4.33
N LEU A 60 6.40 18.78 3.07
CA LEU A 60 5.14 18.16 2.67
C LEU A 60 5.33 16.72 2.19
N SER A 61 4.26 15.93 2.23
CA SER A 61 4.23 14.61 1.59
C SER A 61 4.26 14.71 0.06
N PRO A 62 4.70 13.66 -0.65
CA PRO A 62 4.69 13.64 -2.12
C PRO A 62 3.32 13.94 -2.74
N ARG A 63 2.25 13.45 -2.10
CA ARG A 63 0.87 13.74 -2.50
C ARG A 63 0.54 15.22 -2.39
N GLU A 64 0.92 15.88 -1.30
CA GLU A 64 0.69 17.31 -1.11
C GLU A 64 1.51 18.15 -2.08
N VAL A 65 2.80 17.83 -2.27
CA VAL A 65 3.66 18.47 -3.28
C VAL A 65 3.02 18.39 -4.66
N SER A 66 2.53 17.22 -5.06
CA SER A 66 1.86 17.01 -6.34
C SER A 66 0.59 17.85 -6.48
N ARG A 67 -0.20 17.98 -5.41
CA ARG A 67 -1.42 18.82 -5.40
C ARG A 67 -1.08 20.30 -5.50
N VAL A 68 -0.08 20.78 -4.76
CA VAL A 68 0.35 22.19 -4.75
C VAL A 68 0.97 22.58 -6.11
N ALA A 69 1.70 21.67 -6.75
CA ALA A 69 2.26 21.87 -8.10
C ALA A 69 1.19 22.09 -9.19
N CYS A 70 -0.05 21.69 -8.94
CA CYS A 70 -1.17 21.89 -9.87
C CYS A 70 -1.81 23.29 -9.74
N VAL A 71 -1.54 24.04 -8.67
CA VAL A 71 -2.23 25.30 -8.37
C VAL A 71 -1.73 26.46 -9.23
N CYS A 72 -0.40 26.64 -9.38
CA CYS A 72 0.17 27.73 -10.17
C CYS A 72 1.56 27.39 -10.75
N ARG A 73 2.07 28.27 -11.62
CA ARG A 73 3.38 28.09 -12.30
C ARG A 73 4.56 28.13 -11.32
N SER A 74 4.58 29.07 -10.38
CA SER A 74 5.66 29.18 -9.38
C SER A 74 5.75 27.92 -8.52
N PHE A 75 4.61 27.39 -8.06
CA PHE A 75 4.56 26.15 -7.28
C PHE A 75 4.99 24.93 -8.09
N ARG A 76 4.57 24.87 -9.36
CA ARG A 76 5.02 23.80 -10.27
C ARG A 76 6.53 23.82 -10.47
N ALA A 77 7.11 25.00 -10.72
CA ALA A 77 8.54 25.16 -10.89
C ALA A 77 9.29 24.76 -9.60
N ALA A 78 8.87 25.29 -8.45
CA ALA A 78 9.42 24.95 -7.14
C ALA A 78 9.34 23.45 -6.82
N SER A 79 8.25 22.77 -7.20
CA SER A 79 8.08 21.32 -6.97
C SER A 79 9.08 20.43 -7.72
N ASN A 80 9.79 20.97 -8.72
CA ASN A 80 10.80 20.24 -9.48
C ASN A 80 12.22 20.40 -8.90
N PHE A 81 12.40 21.16 -7.81
CA PHE A 81 13.71 21.31 -7.17
C PHE A 81 14.11 20.02 -6.44
N ASP A 82 15.36 19.59 -6.62
CA ASP A 82 15.93 18.43 -5.94
C ASP A 82 15.92 18.53 -4.41
N SER A 83 15.92 19.75 -3.85
CA SER A 83 15.80 19.94 -2.40
C SER A 83 14.49 19.42 -1.84
N VAL A 84 13.39 19.47 -2.62
CA VAL A 84 12.08 18.94 -2.22
C VAL A 84 12.16 17.41 -2.12
N TRP A 85 12.72 16.77 -3.14
CA TRP A 85 12.73 15.31 -3.27
C TRP A 85 13.83 14.64 -2.45
N GLU A 86 14.88 15.37 -2.06
CA GLU A 86 15.90 14.84 -1.13
C GLU A 86 15.31 14.46 0.23
N HIS A 87 14.32 15.22 0.72
CA HIS A 87 13.64 14.91 1.99
C HIS A 87 12.62 13.78 1.86
N ILE A 88 12.08 13.57 0.66
CA ILE A 88 11.11 12.51 0.37
C ILE A 88 11.82 11.16 0.18
N LEU A 89 12.98 11.17 -0.48
CA LEU A 89 13.74 9.96 -0.74
C LEU A 89 14.38 9.43 0.56
N PRO A 90 14.43 8.10 0.77
CA PRO A 90 15.14 7.52 1.90
C PRO A 90 16.64 7.91 1.87
N PRO A 91 17.30 8.19 3.01
CA PRO A 91 18.68 8.66 3.05
C PRO A 91 19.72 7.80 2.28
N LYS A 92 19.42 6.51 2.08
CA LYS A 92 20.27 5.54 1.37
C LYS A 92 19.65 5.04 0.06
N TYR A 93 18.79 5.83 -0.59
CA TYR A 93 18.15 5.44 -1.85
C TYR A 93 19.15 5.06 -2.95
N LYS A 94 20.34 5.66 -2.97
CA LYS A 94 21.39 5.33 -3.93
C LYS A 94 21.95 3.92 -3.75
N ASP A 95 22.14 3.49 -2.51
CA ASP A 95 22.58 2.13 -2.20
C ASP A 95 21.50 1.12 -2.61
N LEU A 96 20.23 1.50 -2.44
CA LEU A 96 19.08 0.69 -2.86
C LEU A 96 19.00 0.54 -4.38
N LEU A 97 19.17 1.63 -5.14
CA LEU A 97 19.23 1.56 -6.60
C LEU A 97 20.36 0.65 -7.09
N ALA A 98 21.49 0.64 -6.38
CA ALA A 98 22.62 -0.23 -6.70
C ALA A 98 22.37 -1.73 -6.42
N LEU A 99 21.29 -2.09 -5.73
CA LEU A 99 20.89 -3.49 -5.57
C LEU A 99 20.35 -4.10 -6.87
N ASP A 100 19.84 -3.26 -7.78
CA ASP A 100 19.40 -3.70 -9.09
C ASP A 100 20.47 -3.35 -10.14
N PRO A 101 21.19 -4.35 -10.69
CA PRO A 101 22.25 -4.11 -11.66
C PRO A 101 21.72 -3.63 -13.02
N GLU A 102 20.42 -3.71 -13.28
CA GLU A 102 19.82 -3.23 -14.53
C GLU A 102 19.59 -1.70 -14.51
N ILE A 103 19.70 -1.07 -13.33
CA ILE A 103 19.50 0.37 -13.17
C ILE A 103 20.85 1.10 -13.27
N ASP A 104 20.95 2.02 -14.23
CA ASP A 104 22.02 3.02 -14.27
C ASP A 104 21.60 4.26 -13.48
N PRO A 105 22.21 4.58 -12.31
CA PRO A 105 21.84 5.75 -11.53
C PRO A 105 22.03 7.08 -12.27
N THR A 106 22.83 7.12 -13.34
CA THR A 106 23.07 8.33 -14.14
C THR A 106 21.98 8.62 -15.16
N GLN A 107 21.03 7.69 -15.36
CA GLN A 107 19.92 7.87 -16.28
C GLN A 107 18.89 8.90 -15.79
N PHE A 108 18.88 9.20 -14.49
CA PHE A 108 17.92 10.11 -13.87
C PHE A 108 18.48 11.55 -13.86
N ALA A 109 17.74 12.49 -14.43
CA ALA A 109 18.10 13.90 -14.50
C ALA A 109 17.76 14.67 -13.21
N SER A 110 16.88 14.11 -12.35
CA SER A 110 16.49 14.73 -11.08
C SER A 110 16.12 13.68 -10.03
N LYS A 111 16.10 14.08 -8.76
CA LYS A 111 15.63 13.23 -7.65
C LYS A 111 14.14 12.92 -7.73
N LYS A 112 13.37 13.80 -8.37
CA LYS A 112 11.96 13.53 -8.70
C LYS A 112 11.82 12.32 -9.62
N GLU A 113 12.66 12.23 -10.67
CA GLU A 113 12.66 11.08 -11.57
C GLU A 113 13.07 9.79 -10.86
N VAL A 114 14.03 9.87 -9.93
CA VAL A 114 14.38 8.74 -9.06
C VAL A 114 13.16 8.31 -8.22
N PHE A 115 12.48 9.25 -7.58
CA PHE A 115 11.28 8.96 -6.80
C PHE A 115 10.20 8.30 -7.67
N ASP A 116 9.88 8.89 -8.82
CA ASP A 116 8.87 8.35 -9.73
C ASP A 116 9.24 6.95 -10.23
N HIS A 117 10.52 6.68 -10.47
CA HIS A 117 10.99 5.35 -10.82
C HIS A 117 10.78 4.36 -9.67
N LEU A 118 11.23 4.70 -8.46
CA LEU A 118 11.07 3.86 -7.27
C LEU A 118 9.60 3.63 -6.86
N CYS A 119 8.66 4.48 -7.28
CA CYS A 119 7.23 4.25 -7.08
C CYS A 119 6.61 3.32 -8.11
N ASN A 120 7.12 3.31 -9.35
CA ASN A 120 6.53 2.58 -10.47
C ASN A 120 7.16 1.21 -10.69
N PHE A 121 8.44 1.08 -10.37
CA PHE A 121 9.24 -0.11 -10.64
C PHE A 121 9.81 -0.63 -9.33
N PRO A 122 9.17 -1.65 -8.73
CA PRO A 122 9.72 -2.33 -7.57
C PRO A 122 11.11 -2.88 -7.88
N LEU A 123 12.08 -2.52 -7.04
CA LEU A 123 13.42 -3.07 -7.08
C LEU A 123 13.36 -4.50 -6.56
N VAL A 124 13.66 -5.47 -7.41
CA VAL A 124 13.57 -6.88 -7.09
C VAL A 124 14.98 -7.46 -6.96
N PHE A 125 15.35 -7.89 -5.76
CA PHE A 125 16.70 -8.35 -5.42
C PHE A 125 16.65 -9.72 -4.73
N GLU A 126 17.83 -10.20 -4.30
CA GLU A 126 17.99 -11.48 -3.61
C GLU A 126 17.35 -12.66 -4.35
N LYS A 127 17.89 -12.97 -5.54
CA LYS A 127 17.35 -14.00 -6.45
C LYS A 127 15.88 -13.79 -6.80
N LYS A 128 15.45 -12.52 -6.85
CA LYS A 128 14.10 -12.08 -7.15
C LYS A 128 13.05 -12.52 -6.13
N THR A 129 13.46 -12.66 -4.87
CA THR A 129 12.56 -13.06 -3.79
C THR A 129 12.13 -11.92 -2.88
N GLN A 130 12.84 -10.79 -2.92
CA GLN A 130 12.53 -9.61 -2.14
C GLN A 130 12.33 -8.41 -3.06
N GLY A 131 11.38 -7.54 -2.68
CA GLY A 131 10.97 -6.37 -3.45
C GLY A 131 10.98 -5.12 -2.58
N PHE A 132 11.41 -3.99 -3.15
CA PHE A 132 11.42 -2.69 -2.51
C PHE A 132 10.83 -1.62 -3.44
N TRP A 133 9.99 -0.73 -2.93
CA TRP A 133 9.50 0.44 -3.67
C TRP A 133 9.10 1.55 -2.69
N LEU A 134 8.79 2.73 -3.22
CA LEU A 134 8.24 3.84 -2.43
C LEU A 134 6.74 3.95 -2.63
N ASP A 135 6.01 4.14 -1.53
CA ASP A 135 4.60 4.48 -1.60
C ASP A 135 4.44 5.87 -2.24
N ARG A 136 3.65 5.95 -3.31
CA ARG A 136 3.51 7.17 -4.11
C ARG A 136 2.88 8.32 -3.32
N GLU A 137 2.01 8.03 -2.36
CA GLU A 137 1.30 9.09 -1.63
C GLU A 137 2.14 9.64 -0.48
N THR A 138 2.76 8.75 0.28
CA THR A 138 3.47 9.07 1.52
C THR A 138 4.97 9.23 1.34
N GLY A 139 5.55 8.61 0.32
CA GLY A 139 7.00 8.48 0.14
C GLY A 139 7.64 7.46 1.08
N GLY A 140 6.83 6.76 1.88
CA GLY A 140 7.34 5.77 2.81
C GLY A 140 7.80 4.50 2.11
N VAL A 141 8.72 3.79 2.76
CA VAL A 141 9.34 2.57 2.25
C VAL A 141 8.35 1.41 2.30
N CYS A 142 8.18 0.73 1.17
CA CYS A 142 7.44 -0.52 1.06
C CYS A 142 8.40 -1.69 0.81
N LEU A 143 8.04 -2.85 1.35
CA LEU A 143 8.80 -4.10 1.21
C LEU A 143 7.86 -5.23 0.77
N SER A 144 8.39 -6.20 0.05
CA SER A 144 7.68 -7.44 -0.23
C SER A 144 8.60 -8.65 -0.24
N ILE A 145 8.03 -9.82 0.09
CA ILE A 145 8.66 -11.12 -0.17
C ILE A 145 7.74 -11.91 -1.09
N SER A 146 8.30 -12.40 -2.19
CA SER A 146 7.61 -13.24 -3.17
C SER A 146 7.19 -14.59 -2.60
N ALA A 147 6.26 -15.27 -3.26
CA ALA A 147 5.90 -16.65 -2.96
C ALA A 147 7.11 -17.60 -3.02
N LYS A 148 8.12 -17.32 -3.86
CA LYS A 148 9.39 -18.09 -3.91
C LYS A 148 10.27 -17.86 -2.69
N GLY A 149 10.13 -16.72 -2.01
CA GLY A 149 10.83 -16.39 -0.76
C GLY A 149 10.12 -16.89 0.50
N ILE A 150 8.95 -17.53 0.36
CA ILE A 150 8.12 -18.01 1.45
C ILE A 150 8.12 -19.55 1.43
N THR A 151 8.08 -20.17 2.60
CA THR A 151 7.92 -21.62 2.73
C THR A 151 6.45 -21.99 2.57
N ILE A 152 6.12 -22.62 1.44
CA ILE A 152 4.77 -23.10 1.13
C ILE A 152 4.78 -24.63 1.11
N ILE A 153 3.84 -25.25 1.82
CA ILE A 153 3.76 -26.71 1.92
C ILE A 153 3.48 -27.35 0.55
N TRP A 154 4.25 -28.39 0.23
CA TRP A 154 4.20 -29.11 -1.05
C TRP A 154 4.39 -28.24 -2.30
N SER A 155 4.97 -27.04 -2.17
CA SER A 155 5.20 -26.12 -3.28
C SER A 155 6.05 -26.68 -4.44
N THR A 156 6.82 -27.72 -4.18
CA THR A 156 7.63 -28.45 -5.18
C THR A 156 6.88 -29.61 -5.82
N THR A 157 5.63 -29.86 -5.42
CA THR A 157 4.78 -30.96 -5.90
C THR A 157 3.79 -30.43 -6.94
N PRO A 158 4.01 -30.69 -8.24
CA PRO A 158 3.20 -30.12 -9.32
C PRO A 158 1.73 -30.54 -9.30
N GLU A 159 1.38 -31.61 -8.59
CA GLU A 159 -0.01 -32.04 -8.38
C GLU A 159 -0.80 -31.04 -7.54
N TYR A 160 -0.12 -30.26 -6.69
CA TYR A 160 -0.75 -29.34 -5.74
C TYR A 160 -0.54 -27.87 -6.10
N TRP A 161 0.54 -27.54 -6.82
CA TRP A 161 0.89 -26.17 -7.15
C TRP A 161 1.34 -26.01 -8.59
N ASP A 162 0.90 -24.93 -9.23
CA ASP A 162 1.49 -24.41 -10.47
C ASP A 162 2.28 -23.15 -10.18
N TRP A 163 3.46 -23.04 -10.79
CA TRP A 163 4.24 -21.81 -10.85
C TRP A 163 4.17 -21.25 -12.26
N PHE A 164 3.84 -19.97 -12.39
CA PHE A 164 3.72 -19.32 -13.69
C PHE A 164 4.02 -17.83 -13.59
N HIS A 165 4.29 -17.21 -14.74
CA HIS A 165 4.52 -15.78 -14.85
C HIS A 165 3.21 -15.02 -14.99
N ASP A 166 3.01 -14.00 -14.17
CA ASP A 166 1.90 -13.06 -14.28
C ASP A 166 2.46 -11.64 -14.46
N PRO A 167 2.15 -10.93 -15.57
CA PRO A 167 2.70 -9.61 -15.85
C PRO A 167 2.20 -8.51 -14.89
N ASN A 168 1.16 -8.78 -14.10
CA ASN A 168 0.59 -7.88 -13.11
C ASN A 168 1.04 -8.21 -11.68
N SER A 169 1.96 -9.17 -11.54
CA SER A 169 2.61 -9.55 -10.30
C SER A 169 3.75 -8.59 -9.94
N LEU A 170 4.06 -8.47 -8.65
CA LEU A 170 5.29 -7.78 -8.22
C LEU A 170 6.54 -8.60 -8.56
N PHE A 171 6.39 -9.92 -8.69
CA PHE A 171 7.49 -10.84 -8.95
C PHE A 171 7.29 -11.68 -10.22
N PRO A 172 8.38 -12.18 -10.84
CA PRO A 172 8.30 -12.90 -12.11
C PRO A 172 7.52 -14.22 -12.06
N GLU A 173 7.38 -14.84 -10.89
CA GLU A 173 6.67 -16.11 -10.71
C GLU A 173 5.73 -16.03 -9.51
N VAL A 174 4.49 -16.47 -9.71
CA VAL A 174 3.46 -16.59 -8.67
C VAL A 174 3.04 -18.05 -8.49
N ALA A 175 2.51 -18.39 -7.31
CA ALA A 175 2.09 -19.75 -6.98
C ALA A 175 0.56 -19.89 -7.03
N ARG A 176 0.05 -20.70 -7.95
CA ARG A 176 -1.37 -21.08 -7.99
C ARG A 176 -1.59 -22.41 -7.27
N LEU A 177 -2.52 -22.40 -6.34
CA LEU A 177 -3.01 -23.59 -5.67
C LEU A 177 -3.95 -24.38 -6.59
N LYS A 178 -3.61 -25.65 -6.87
CA LYS A 178 -4.47 -26.58 -7.60
C LYS A 178 -5.58 -27.12 -6.72
N HIS A 179 -5.25 -28.00 -5.79
CA HIS A 179 -6.25 -28.70 -4.98
C HIS A 179 -5.61 -29.37 -3.75
N VAL A 180 -5.84 -28.83 -2.55
CA VAL A 180 -5.30 -29.39 -1.29
C VAL A 180 -6.32 -29.31 -0.15
N CYS A 181 -6.28 -30.25 0.80
CA CYS A 181 -7.04 -30.15 2.05
C CYS A 181 -6.26 -29.45 3.17
N TRP A 182 -4.93 -29.55 3.14
CA TRP A 182 -4.01 -28.88 4.06
C TRP A 182 -3.29 -27.74 3.35
N PHE A 183 -3.46 -26.51 3.83
CA PHE A 183 -2.76 -25.34 3.33
C PHE A 183 -1.93 -24.69 4.44
N GLU A 184 -0.66 -24.43 4.14
CA GLU A 184 0.26 -23.70 5.02
C GLU A 184 1.28 -22.93 4.17
N ALA A 185 1.41 -21.64 4.45
CA ALA A 185 2.47 -20.78 3.97
C ALA A 185 3.05 -19.99 5.14
N LYS A 186 4.37 -19.92 5.26
CA LYS A 186 5.06 -19.20 6.34
C LYS A 186 6.39 -18.62 5.88
N GLY A 187 6.79 -17.53 6.51
CA GLY A 187 8.05 -16.89 6.18
C GLY A 187 8.53 -15.98 7.28
N GLU A 188 9.72 -15.44 7.07
CA GLU A 188 10.38 -14.53 7.97
C GLU A 188 10.95 -13.36 7.16
N ILE A 189 10.89 -12.16 7.72
CA ILE A 189 11.50 -10.96 7.17
C ILE A 189 12.47 -10.44 8.20
N LYS A 190 13.71 -10.17 7.79
CA LYS A 190 14.64 -9.37 8.59
C LYS A 190 15.03 -8.14 7.79
N TRP A 191 14.57 -6.97 8.20
CA TRP A 191 14.83 -5.73 7.47
C TRP A 191 14.94 -4.52 8.40
N SER A 192 15.77 -3.54 8.03
CA SER A 192 15.85 -2.25 8.71
C SER A 192 14.89 -1.28 8.04
N LEU A 193 13.67 -1.17 8.58
CA LEU A 193 12.67 -0.23 8.10
C LEU A 193 12.90 1.15 8.75
N PRO A 194 12.60 2.26 8.06
CA PRO A 194 12.55 3.57 8.70
C PRO A 194 11.53 3.58 9.84
N PRO A 195 11.72 4.42 10.88
CA PRO A 195 10.74 4.57 11.95
C PRO A 195 9.36 4.97 11.42
N GLY A 196 8.31 4.43 12.02
CA GLY A 196 6.93 4.69 11.63
C GLY A 196 6.01 3.48 11.77
N LYS A 197 4.75 3.68 11.42
CA LYS A 197 3.72 2.64 11.48
C LYS A 197 3.60 1.93 10.14
N TYR A 198 3.52 0.61 10.18
CA TYR A 198 3.43 -0.24 8.99
C TYR A 198 2.28 -1.23 9.08
N THR A 199 1.70 -1.57 7.94
CA THR A 199 0.71 -2.63 7.77
C THR A 199 1.35 -3.80 7.05
N PHE A 200 1.15 -5.01 7.57
CA PHE A 200 1.54 -6.25 6.91
C PHE A 200 0.32 -6.91 6.25
N SER A 201 0.47 -7.30 4.98
CA SER A 201 -0.62 -7.87 4.18
C SER A 201 -0.16 -9.02 3.28
N TRP A 202 -1.04 -9.97 3.00
CA TRP A 202 -0.82 -11.01 1.97
C TRP A 202 -1.33 -10.53 0.62
N ARG A 203 -0.50 -10.55 -0.42
CA ARG A 203 -0.90 -10.18 -1.79
C ARG A 203 -1.38 -11.41 -2.54
N LEU A 204 -2.70 -11.50 -2.70
CA LEU A 204 -3.40 -12.67 -3.23
C LEU A 204 -4.28 -12.27 -4.41
N PHE A 205 -4.43 -13.19 -5.36
CA PHE A 205 -5.40 -13.11 -6.45
C PHE A 205 -6.33 -14.32 -6.35
N LEU A 206 -7.62 -14.08 -6.56
CA LEU A 206 -8.65 -15.09 -6.50
C LEU A 206 -9.05 -15.50 -7.92
N ASP A 207 -8.60 -16.67 -8.37
CA ASP A 207 -8.92 -17.16 -9.71
C ASP A 207 -10.41 -17.51 -9.86
N HIS A 208 -10.90 -17.54 -11.09
CA HIS A 208 -12.26 -18.00 -11.40
C HIS A 208 -12.55 -19.45 -10.94
N GLN A 209 -11.52 -20.27 -10.73
CA GLN A 209 -11.62 -21.64 -10.20
C GLN A 209 -11.49 -21.72 -8.67
N LEU A 210 -11.62 -20.59 -7.95
CA LEU A 210 -11.58 -20.56 -6.49
C LEU A 210 -12.68 -21.46 -5.90
N SER A 211 -12.28 -22.40 -5.05
CA SER A 211 -13.21 -23.29 -4.35
C SER A 211 -12.67 -23.66 -2.97
N GLY A 212 -13.56 -24.07 -2.06
CA GLY A 212 -13.21 -24.52 -0.70
C GLY A 212 -12.99 -23.43 0.34
N TRP A 213 -12.70 -22.20 -0.08
CA TRP A 213 -12.35 -21.08 0.81
C TRP A 213 -13.52 -20.43 1.55
N ARG A 214 -14.75 -20.92 1.34
CA ARG A 214 -15.97 -20.48 2.07
C ARG A 214 -16.32 -21.35 3.27
N GLN A 215 -15.73 -22.54 3.36
CA GLN A 215 -16.13 -23.56 4.33
C GLN A 215 -15.51 -23.31 5.71
N ALA A 216 -14.31 -22.72 5.73
CA ALA A 216 -13.61 -22.33 6.94
C ALA A 216 -12.75 -21.07 6.69
N PRO A 217 -12.57 -20.22 7.71
CA PRO A 217 -11.68 -19.07 7.60
C PRO A 217 -10.21 -19.51 7.61
N ALA A 218 -9.37 -18.85 6.82
CA ALA A 218 -7.93 -18.97 6.95
C ALA A 218 -7.45 -18.21 8.19
N THR A 219 -6.47 -18.78 8.90
CA THR A 219 -5.80 -18.15 10.04
C THR A 219 -4.51 -17.48 9.56
N PHE A 220 -4.45 -16.17 9.74
CA PHE A 220 -3.28 -15.33 9.48
C PHE A 220 -2.60 -15.03 10.80
N ASN A 221 -1.27 -15.22 10.86
CA ASN A 221 -0.47 -14.85 12.01
C ASN A 221 0.66 -13.91 11.57
N LEU A 222 0.98 -12.96 12.43
CA LEU A 222 2.12 -12.07 12.32
C LEU A 222 2.72 -11.89 13.71
N SER A 223 4.03 -11.92 13.83
CA SER A 223 4.72 -11.49 15.04
C SER A 223 5.92 -10.63 14.73
N LYS A 224 6.09 -9.55 15.49
CA LYS A 224 7.27 -8.68 15.45
C LYS A 224 8.17 -9.02 16.64
N ASN A 225 9.43 -9.32 16.38
CA ASN A 225 10.48 -9.61 17.37
C ASN A 225 10.08 -10.67 18.42
N GLU A 226 9.16 -11.58 18.08
CA GLU A 226 8.59 -12.60 18.99
C GLU A 226 7.81 -12.06 20.20
N GLU A 227 7.55 -10.75 20.26
CA GLU A 227 6.88 -10.09 21.40
C GLU A 227 5.47 -9.64 21.04
N GLU A 228 5.33 -8.92 19.92
CA GLU A 228 4.01 -8.52 19.41
C GLU A 228 3.43 -9.66 18.57
N PHE A 229 2.19 -10.05 18.86
CA PHE A 229 1.51 -11.13 18.15
C PHE A 229 0.13 -10.69 17.66
N PHE A 230 -0.09 -10.83 16.36
CA PHE A 230 -1.36 -10.58 15.69
C PHE A 230 -1.86 -11.89 15.09
N GLN A 231 -3.08 -12.27 15.44
CA GLN A 231 -3.78 -13.36 14.78
C GLN A 231 -5.13 -12.86 14.27
N ARG A 232 -5.44 -13.24 13.03
CA ARG A 232 -6.71 -12.91 12.40
C ARG A 232 -7.26 -14.13 11.67
N LYS A 233 -8.56 -14.40 11.81
CA LYS A 233 -9.25 -15.46 11.10
C LYS A 233 -10.24 -14.85 10.12
N CYS A 234 -10.05 -15.14 8.82
CA CYS A 234 -10.75 -14.45 7.74
C CYS A 234 -11.20 -15.41 6.65
N TYR A 235 -12.41 -15.21 6.12
CA TYR A 235 -12.83 -15.85 4.87
C TYR A 235 -12.17 -15.16 3.68
N ILE A 236 -11.46 -15.93 2.86
CA ILE A 236 -10.73 -15.42 1.69
C ILE A 236 -11.69 -15.09 0.55
N ASP A 237 -12.68 -15.96 0.30
CA ASP A 237 -13.73 -15.74 -0.70
C ASP A 237 -14.89 -14.93 -0.11
N GLN A 238 -15.16 -13.77 -0.71
CA GLN A 238 -16.18 -12.83 -0.26
C GLN A 238 -17.32 -12.61 -1.26
N SER A 239 -17.59 -13.58 -2.16
CA SER A 239 -18.73 -13.45 -3.09
C SER A 239 -20.02 -13.09 -2.33
N HIS A 240 -20.68 -12.04 -2.81
CA HIS A 240 -21.50 -11.03 -2.10
C HIS A 240 -22.73 -11.48 -1.27
N GLU A 241 -22.97 -12.76 -1.02
CA GLU A 241 -24.22 -13.23 -0.36
C GLU A 241 -24.06 -13.73 1.07
N TYR A 242 -22.88 -14.17 1.49
CA TYR A 242 -22.66 -14.72 2.85
C TYR A 242 -21.99 -13.74 3.83
N SER A 243 -21.34 -12.68 3.35
CA SER A 243 -20.60 -11.70 4.16
C SER A 243 -21.49 -10.84 5.08
N ARG A 244 -22.82 -10.97 4.99
CA ARG A 244 -23.80 -10.25 5.83
C ARG A 244 -24.20 -10.99 7.10
N ARG A 245 -23.75 -12.24 7.29
CA ARG A 245 -23.88 -12.91 8.58
C ARG A 245 -22.57 -12.71 9.33
N GLN A 246 -22.55 -11.80 10.30
CA GLN A 246 -21.62 -11.92 11.41
C GLN A 246 -21.88 -13.30 12.03
N VAL A 247 -21.05 -14.28 11.70
CA VAL A 247 -21.07 -15.58 12.36
C VAL A 247 -19.97 -15.53 13.41
N GLY A 248 -20.29 -15.07 14.63
CA GLY A 248 -19.37 -15.11 15.78
C GLY A 248 -18.18 -14.14 15.73
N ASP A 249 -17.10 -14.51 16.42
CA ASP A 249 -15.84 -13.75 16.67
C ASP A 249 -14.96 -13.51 15.42
N PHE A 250 -15.45 -13.83 14.22
CA PHE A 250 -14.67 -13.72 12.97
C PHE A 250 -14.85 -12.34 12.33
N THR A 251 -13.75 -11.70 11.97
CA THR A 251 -13.74 -10.41 11.26
C THR A 251 -13.62 -10.63 9.76
N LEU A 252 -14.26 -9.76 8.97
CA LEU A 252 -13.94 -9.66 7.55
C LEU A 252 -12.49 -9.13 7.43
N PRO A 253 -11.63 -9.72 6.58
CA PRO A 253 -10.31 -9.15 6.39
C PRO A 253 -10.48 -7.73 5.84
N THR A 254 -9.82 -6.77 6.47
CA THR A 254 -9.53 -5.52 5.78
C THR A 254 -8.58 -5.88 4.65
N PHE A 255 -8.95 -5.54 3.43
CA PHE A 255 -8.09 -5.71 2.28
C PHE A 255 -8.12 -4.45 1.44
N ARG A 256 -7.00 -4.20 0.78
CA ARG A 256 -6.86 -3.17 -0.25
C ARG A 256 -6.99 -3.84 -1.60
N ASP A 257 -7.93 -3.37 -2.43
CA ASP A 257 -7.93 -3.71 -3.85
C ASP A 257 -6.72 -3.05 -4.52
N VAL A 258 -5.95 -3.85 -5.22
CA VAL A 258 -4.81 -3.46 -6.04
C VAL A 258 -5.19 -3.61 -7.51
N GLU A 259 -4.45 -2.96 -8.38
CA GLU A 259 -4.69 -3.03 -9.83
C GLU A 259 -4.75 -4.48 -10.34
N ASN A 260 -5.50 -4.67 -11.42
CA ASN A 260 -5.64 -5.94 -12.13
C ASN A 260 -6.21 -7.09 -11.29
N GLY A 261 -6.98 -6.80 -10.23
CA GLY A 261 -7.71 -7.80 -9.44
C GLY A 261 -6.92 -8.44 -8.30
N TRP A 262 -5.68 -7.99 -8.08
CA TRP A 262 -4.90 -8.36 -6.90
C TRP A 262 -5.47 -7.71 -5.65
N ARG A 263 -5.32 -8.36 -4.50
CA ARG A 263 -5.76 -7.87 -3.20
C ARG A 263 -4.68 -8.05 -2.16
N GLU A 264 -4.46 -7.03 -1.35
CA GLU A 264 -3.59 -7.07 -0.18
C GLU A 264 -4.46 -7.29 1.05
N TYR A 265 -4.42 -8.48 1.65
CA TYR A 265 -5.20 -8.86 2.83
C TYR A 265 -4.42 -8.53 4.11
N ASP A 266 -4.87 -7.52 4.86
CA ASP A 266 -4.15 -7.04 6.04
C ASP A 266 -4.28 -8.02 7.21
N VAL A 267 -3.16 -8.26 7.88
CA VAL A 267 -3.07 -9.12 9.06
C VAL A 267 -3.02 -8.28 10.33
N GLY A 268 -2.16 -7.27 10.34
CA GLY A 268 -1.91 -6.43 11.50
C GLY A 268 -1.04 -5.22 11.17
N GLU A 269 -1.05 -4.26 12.09
CA GLU A 269 -0.21 -3.07 12.04
C GLU A 269 0.83 -3.14 13.16
N PHE A 270 2.06 -2.73 12.87
CA PHE A 270 3.16 -2.68 13.83
C PHE A 270 3.90 -1.35 13.69
N GLU A 271 4.62 -0.95 14.73
CA GLU A 271 5.40 0.28 14.75
C GLU A 271 6.89 -0.04 14.77
N VAL A 272 7.70 0.74 14.06
CA VAL A 272 9.16 0.68 14.08
C VAL A 272 9.66 1.91 14.83
N GLU A 273 10.40 1.70 15.91
CA GLU A 273 10.86 2.77 16.78
C GLU A 273 12.11 3.46 16.23
N GLU A 274 12.34 4.72 16.64
CA GLU A 274 13.59 5.40 16.35
C GLU A 274 14.77 4.67 17.01
N GLY A 275 15.76 4.28 16.19
CA GLY A 275 16.93 3.54 16.66
C GLY A 275 16.76 2.01 16.66
N GLU A 276 15.64 1.47 16.18
CA GLU A 276 15.50 0.03 15.95
C GLU A 276 16.39 -0.42 14.77
N ASP A 277 17.49 -1.11 15.07
CA ASP A 277 18.50 -1.51 14.07
C ASP A 277 17.97 -2.52 13.04
N SER A 278 17.06 -3.41 13.45
CA SER A 278 16.43 -4.38 12.55
C SER A 278 15.08 -4.84 13.07
N CYS A 279 14.07 -4.83 12.20
CA CYS A 279 12.76 -5.40 12.44
C CYS A 279 12.75 -6.87 11.97
N PHE A 280 12.37 -7.78 12.86
CA PHE A 280 12.21 -9.19 12.54
C PHE A 280 10.73 -9.57 12.58
N LEU A 281 10.19 -9.96 11.43
CA LEU A 281 8.80 -10.39 11.30
C LEU A 281 8.74 -11.88 11.02
N LYS A 282 7.89 -12.61 11.75
CA LYS A 282 7.48 -13.98 11.40
C LYS A 282 6.01 -13.95 11.04
N PHE A 283 5.63 -14.65 9.98
CA PHE A 283 4.25 -14.63 9.51
C PHE A 283 3.81 -15.99 8.96
N SER A 284 2.51 -16.25 9.00
CA SER A 284 1.93 -17.45 8.39
C SER A 284 0.48 -17.26 7.95
N MET A 285 0.07 -18.05 6.98
CA MET A 285 -1.31 -18.24 6.54
C MET A 285 -1.62 -19.74 6.55
N LEU A 286 -2.62 -20.13 7.34
CA LEU A 286 -2.96 -21.51 7.64
C LEU A 286 -4.42 -21.78 7.29
N ALA A 287 -4.70 -22.88 6.59
CA ALA A 287 -6.06 -23.32 6.32
C ALA A 287 -6.09 -24.85 6.17
N PHE A 288 -6.14 -25.55 7.31
CA PHE A 288 -6.01 -27.01 7.40
C PHE A 288 -7.26 -27.70 7.97
N GLU A 289 -8.42 -27.03 7.92
CA GLU A 289 -9.68 -27.63 8.35
C GLU A 289 -9.98 -28.90 7.54
N VAL A 290 -10.12 -30.00 8.27
CA VAL A 290 -10.27 -31.35 7.72
C VAL A 290 -11.52 -31.41 6.83
N GLY A 291 -11.39 -32.09 5.69
CA GLY A 291 -12.49 -32.29 4.74
C GLY A 291 -12.76 -31.11 3.79
N CYS A 292 -12.09 -29.97 3.98
CA CYS A 292 -12.27 -28.78 3.14
C CYS A 292 -11.15 -28.69 2.10
N TRP A 293 -11.41 -29.20 0.89
CA TRP A 293 -10.49 -29.08 -0.24
C TRP A 293 -10.53 -27.68 -0.86
N LYS A 294 -9.36 -27.10 -1.12
CA LYS A 294 -9.15 -25.70 -1.51
C LYS A 294 -8.39 -25.61 -2.83
N SER A 295 -8.83 -24.72 -3.72
CA SER A 295 -8.25 -24.50 -5.05
C SER A 295 -8.33 -23.04 -5.46
N GLY A 296 -7.57 -22.66 -6.51
CA GLY A 296 -7.74 -21.39 -7.22
C GLY A 296 -7.22 -20.14 -6.51
N LEU A 297 -6.55 -20.29 -5.37
CA LEU A 297 -5.80 -19.20 -4.75
C LEU A 297 -4.50 -19.00 -5.51
N ILE A 298 -4.20 -17.76 -5.92
CA ILE A 298 -2.93 -17.39 -6.52
C ILE A 298 -2.20 -16.46 -5.54
N MET A 299 -0.98 -16.81 -5.18
CA MET A 299 -0.15 -16.08 -4.23
C MET A 299 1.00 -15.41 -4.96
N ASP A 300 1.08 -14.09 -4.84
CA ASP A 300 2.27 -13.34 -5.24
C ASP A 300 3.29 -13.29 -4.10
N GLY A 301 2.82 -13.04 -2.88
CA GLY A 301 3.70 -12.96 -1.72
C GLY A 301 3.08 -12.21 -0.55
N VAL A 302 3.92 -11.53 0.22
CA VAL A 302 3.53 -10.64 1.32
C VAL A 302 4.07 -9.25 1.10
N VAL A 303 3.38 -8.25 1.61
CA VAL A 303 3.70 -6.83 1.42
C VAL A 303 3.66 -6.12 2.78
N VAL A 304 4.63 -5.25 3.00
CA VAL A 304 4.68 -4.33 4.13
C VAL A 304 4.64 -2.91 3.56
N ARG A 305 3.67 -2.11 4.00
CA ARG A 305 3.50 -0.71 3.58
C ARG A 305 3.43 0.20 4.79
N PRO A 306 3.83 1.48 4.66
CA PRO A 306 3.48 2.49 5.64
C PRO A 306 1.97 2.51 5.84
N THR A 307 1.53 2.46 7.10
CA THR A 307 0.13 2.70 7.44
C THR A 307 -0.14 4.18 7.19
N ASN A 308 -1.26 4.50 6.54
CA ASN A 308 -1.68 5.88 6.33
C ASN A 308 -2.08 6.53 7.66
N THR A 309 -1.12 6.86 8.53
CA THR A 309 -1.27 7.95 9.48
C THR A 309 -1.00 9.24 8.71
N ILE A 310 -2.08 9.81 8.16
CA ILE A 310 -2.12 11.29 8.10
C ILE A 310 -1.66 11.74 9.48
N ARG A 311 -0.61 12.56 9.56
CA ARG A 311 -0.08 13.10 10.82
C ARG A 311 -1.21 13.82 11.54
N GLU A 312 -1.95 13.12 12.40
CA GLU A 312 -2.78 13.77 13.39
C GLU A 312 -1.81 14.46 14.33
N SER A 313 -1.81 15.79 14.27
CA SER A 313 -1.08 16.62 15.23
C SER A 313 -1.53 16.21 16.63
N PRO A 314 -0.62 16.15 17.63
CA PRO A 314 -0.96 15.69 18.97
C PRO A 314 -2.02 16.61 19.59
N GLN A 315 -3.28 16.18 19.58
CA GLN A 315 -4.32 16.85 20.33
C GLN A 315 -4.32 16.30 21.75
N ALA A 316 -3.77 17.14 22.63
CA ALA A 316 -4.14 17.37 24.01
C ALA A 316 -4.62 16.16 24.84
N GLU A 317 -3.74 15.73 25.74
CA GLU A 317 -4.12 15.10 27.00
C GLU A 317 -5.38 15.77 27.59
N THR A 318 -6.43 14.98 27.82
CA THR A 318 -7.45 15.36 28.80
C THR A 318 -7.87 14.14 29.61
N ASN A 319 -7.18 14.04 30.75
CA ASN A 319 -7.62 13.57 32.06
C ASN A 319 -8.71 12.50 32.16
N GLN A 320 -8.26 11.40 32.77
CA GLN A 320 -8.98 10.49 33.65
C GLN A 320 -10.18 11.14 34.37
N ARG A 321 -11.34 10.47 34.29
CA ARG A 321 -12.25 10.41 35.42
C ARG A 321 -12.82 8.99 35.53
N SER A 322 -12.38 8.35 36.60
CA SER A 322 -12.88 7.13 37.21
C SER A 322 -14.40 7.06 37.31
N GLU A 323 -14.98 5.91 36.99
CA GLU A 323 -16.20 5.42 37.65
C GLU A 323 -16.28 3.87 37.60
N SER A 324 -16.44 3.29 38.79
CA SER A 324 -17.06 1.99 39.17
C SER A 324 -17.17 0.88 38.11
N GLY A 325 -16.66 -0.33 38.31
CA GLY A 325 -17.00 -1.22 39.41
C GLY A 325 -18.23 -2.07 39.05
N PHE A 326 -18.04 -3.23 38.40
CA PHE A 326 -19.07 -4.27 38.30
C PHE A 326 -18.47 -5.68 38.29
N HIS A 327 -19.13 -6.54 39.05
CA HIS A 327 -18.86 -7.94 39.33
C HIS A 327 -18.68 -8.83 38.10
N THR A 328 -17.72 -9.74 38.18
CA THR A 328 -17.67 -11.00 37.41
C THR A 328 -18.75 -11.97 37.89
N PRO A 329 -19.61 -12.51 37.00
CA PRO A 329 -20.26 -13.79 37.24
C PRO A 329 -19.40 -14.92 36.66
N GLU A 330 -19.06 -15.89 37.51
CA GLU A 330 -18.63 -17.23 37.10
C GLU A 330 -19.70 -17.85 36.19
N PHE A 331 -19.30 -18.27 34.99
CA PHE A 331 -20.12 -19.09 34.10
C PHE A 331 -19.50 -20.48 34.03
N GLN A 332 -20.18 -21.46 34.63
CA GLN A 332 -19.95 -22.88 34.40
C GLN A 332 -20.59 -23.29 33.07
N PRO A 333 -19.91 -24.03 32.18
CA PRO A 333 -20.58 -24.71 31.09
C PRO A 333 -21.02 -26.11 31.55
N GLU A 334 -22.32 -26.27 31.85
CA GLU A 334 -23.00 -27.56 31.71
C GLU A 334 -23.48 -27.73 30.26
N GLY A 335 -23.02 -28.78 29.59
CA GLY A 335 -23.41 -29.16 28.22
C GLY A 335 -22.71 -30.46 27.82
N PRO A 336 -23.35 -31.34 27.03
CA PRO A 336 -23.33 -32.78 27.24
C PRO A 336 -22.02 -33.47 26.83
N ASP A 337 -21.63 -34.47 27.63
CA ASP A 337 -20.57 -35.42 27.34
C ASP A 337 -20.77 -36.08 25.97
N PHE A 338 -19.95 -35.69 25.00
CA PHE A 338 -19.79 -36.44 23.75
C PHE A 338 -18.83 -37.61 24.02
N GLN A 339 -19.39 -38.78 24.30
CA GLN A 339 -18.64 -40.03 24.27
C GLN A 339 -18.29 -40.38 22.82
N PHE A 340 -16.99 -40.55 22.56
CA PHE A 340 -16.49 -41.10 21.29
C PHE A 340 -16.95 -42.55 21.12
N PRO A 341 -17.34 -42.99 19.91
CA PRO A 341 -17.50 -44.42 19.61
C PRO A 341 -16.14 -45.12 19.77
N GLU A 342 -16.10 -46.22 20.54
CA GLU A 342 -14.87 -46.97 20.88
C GLU A 342 -14.17 -47.66 19.69
N ASP A 343 -14.61 -47.45 18.45
CA ASP A 343 -14.05 -48.11 17.25
C ASP A 343 -13.40 -47.13 16.25
N PHE A 344 -12.91 -45.97 16.69
CA PHE A 344 -12.17 -45.05 15.81
C PHE A 344 -10.71 -45.49 15.63
N ASP A 345 -10.47 -46.23 14.54
CA ASP A 345 -9.17 -46.77 14.16
C ASP A 345 -8.17 -45.65 13.77
N HIS A 346 -7.15 -45.45 14.61
CA HIS A 346 -6.06 -44.49 14.42
C HIS A 346 -5.07 -44.85 13.29
N THR A 347 -5.31 -45.90 12.50
CA THR A 347 -4.37 -46.35 11.45
C THR A 347 -4.54 -45.68 10.08
N MET A 348 -5.57 -44.85 9.87
CA MET A 348 -5.81 -44.14 8.58
C MET A 348 -4.83 -42.97 8.29
N ILE A 349 -3.91 -42.63 9.20
CA ILE A 349 -2.89 -41.58 8.99
C ILE A 349 -1.59 -42.13 8.34
N ARG A 350 -1.47 -43.44 8.11
CA ARG A 350 -0.19 -44.06 7.69
C ARG A 350 -0.03 -44.40 6.20
N TYR A 351 -0.96 -44.06 5.31
CA TYR A 351 -0.89 -44.51 3.92
C TYR A 351 -0.89 -43.40 2.87
N VAL A 352 -0.01 -42.38 2.95
CA VAL A 352 0.50 -41.68 1.75
C VAL A 352 1.91 -41.08 1.99
N LEU A 353 2.93 -41.93 2.13
CA LEU A 353 4.35 -41.58 1.89
C LEU A 353 5.09 -42.82 1.36
N PRO A 354 5.73 -42.79 0.18
CA PRO A 354 6.75 -43.78 -0.18
C PRO A 354 8.15 -43.18 0.02
N GLY A 355 8.92 -43.71 0.97
CA GLY A 355 10.35 -43.39 1.07
C GLY A 355 10.96 -43.56 2.46
N ARG A 356 11.26 -44.82 2.81
CA ARG A 356 12.03 -45.35 3.95
C ARG A 356 12.81 -44.35 4.82
N TYR A 357 12.41 -44.24 6.09
CA TYR A 357 13.26 -43.83 7.21
C TYR A 357 13.64 -45.09 8.00
N ASP A 358 14.94 -45.41 8.09
CA ASP A 358 15.50 -46.50 8.89
C ASP A 358 15.85 -45.96 10.28
N PRO A 359 15.26 -46.44 11.39
CA PRO A 359 15.51 -45.89 12.72
C PRO A 359 16.73 -46.48 13.46
N ASN A 360 17.59 -47.32 12.85
CA ASN A 360 18.67 -48.02 13.57
C ASN A 360 20.10 -47.53 13.26
N HIS A 361 20.33 -46.22 13.26
CA HIS A 361 21.68 -45.67 13.40
C HIS A 361 21.65 -44.49 14.37
N PHE A 362 22.11 -44.74 15.60
CA PHE A 362 22.91 -43.87 16.49
C PHE A 362 22.77 -44.38 17.94
N PHE A 363 23.67 -45.29 18.32
CA PHE A 363 24.41 -45.19 19.57
C PHE A 363 25.73 -44.50 19.26
#